data_AF-A0A3D0PR59-F1
#
_entry.id   AF-A0A3D0PR59-F1
#
_cell.length_a   1.000
_cell.length_b   1.000
_cell.length_c   1.000
_cell.angle_alpha   90.00
_cell.angle_beta   90.00
_cell.angle_gamma   90.00
#
_symmetry.space_group_name_H-M   'P 1'
#
loop_
_entity.id
_entity.type
_entity.pdbx_description
1 polymer ?
#
loop_
_entity_poly.entity_id
_entity_poly.type
_entity_poly.pdbx_seq_one_letter_code
_entity_poly.pdbx_strand_id
1 'polypeptide(L)'
;APSYPHSFINVRYREYPAFVRALLSQSDLYNGELDFISRQEQAGTMVVIRPSQPIDISRYEKNQETLMRLYQMGRQDTQAKLTEIQKLLKSD
;
A
#
# COMPACT_ATOMS: atom_id res chain seq x y z
N ALA A 1 14.97 -2.84 -0.51
CA ALA A 1 16.18 -3.47 0.06
C ALA A 1 16.22 -3.19 1.55
N PRO A 2 16.63 -4.15 2.40
CA PRO A 2 16.62 -3.95 3.85
C PRO A 2 17.56 -2.81 4.25
N SER A 3 17.12 -1.98 5.18
CA SER A 3 17.85 -0.80 5.68
C SER A 3 19.14 -1.14 6.41
N TYR A 4 19.34 -2.43 6.75
CA TYR A 4 20.50 -2.94 7.48
C TYR A 4 20.98 -4.28 6.92
N PRO A 5 22.29 -4.60 7.03
CA PRO A 5 22.83 -5.90 6.64
C PRO A 5 22.21 -7.05 7.44
N HIS A 6 21.93 -8.18 6.78
CA HIS A 6 21.33 -9.37 7.42
C HIS A 6 22.15 -9.87 8.63
N SER A 7 23.49 -9.82 8.54
CA SER A 7 24.41 -10.25 9.61
C SER A 7 24.22 -9.43 10.89
N PHE A 8 24.02 -8.12 10.78
CA PHE A 8 23.77 -7.26 11.93
C PHE A 8 22.45 -7.62 12.63
N ILE A 9 21.37 -7.82 11.86
CA ILE A 9 20.06 -8.21 12.38
C ILE A 9 20.15 -9.55 13.11
N ASN A 10 20.80 -10.55 12.50
CA ASN A 10 20.97 -11.88 13.08
C ASN A 10 21.71 -11.86 14.42
N VAL A 11 22.74 -11.02 14.56
CA VAL A 11 23.51 -10.92 15.80
C VAL A 11 22.77 -10.11 16.86
N ARG A 12 22.20 -8.95 16.50
CA ARG A 12 21.51 -8.05 17.44
C ARG A 12 20.24 -8.66 18.01
N TYR A 13 19.49 -9.40 17.20
CA TYR A 13 18.18 -9.96 17.58
C TYR A 13 18.20 -11.50 17.67
N ARG A 14 19.36 -12.10 17.93
CA ARG A 14 19.54 -13.57 17.98
C ARG A 14 18.56 -14.29 18.93
N GLU A 15 18.16 -13.62 20.01
CA GLU A 15 17.22 -14.16 21.02
C GLU A 15 15.77 -14.21 20.50
N TYR A 16 15.48 -13.56 19.37
CA TYR A 16 14.14 -13.45 18.78
C TYR A 16 14.12 -13.99 17.34
N PRO A 17 14.29 -15.31 17.12
CA PRO A 17 14.44 -15.90 15.79
C PRO A 17 13.20 -15.70 14.89
N ALA A 18 11.99 -15.67 15.46
CA ALA A 18 10.78 -15.37 14.71
C ALA A 18 10.74 -13.92 14.20
N PHE A 19 11.20 -12.98 15.03
CA PHE A 19 11.30 -11.56 14.66
C PHE A 19 12.33 -11.35 13.56
N VAL A 20 13.51 -11.98 13.67
CA VAL A 20 14.54 -11.95 12.63
C VAL A 20 13.98 -12.43 11.29
N ARG A 21 13.29 -13.57 11.27
CA ARG A 21 12.66 -14.08 10.04
C ARG A 21 11.68 -13.06 9.45
N ALA A 22 10.77 -12.52 10.26
CA ALA A 22 9.78 -11.55 9.82
C ALA A 22 10.43 -10.27 9.25
N LEU A 23 11.46 -9.75 9.91
CA LEU A 23 12.16 -8.54 9.48
C LEU A 23 12.89 -8.75 8.14
N LEU A 24 13.52 -9.91 7.97
CA LEU A 24 14.24 -10.24 6.73
C LEU A 24 13.29 -10.54 5.57
N SER A 25 12.13 -11.16 5.82
CA SER A 25 11.16 -11.51 4.78
C SER A 25 10.18 -10.38 4.43
N GLN A 26 10.11 -9.28 5.19
CA GLN A 26 9.05 -8.28 5.04
C GLN A 26 9.00 -7.68 3.62
N SER A 27 10.17 -7.46 3.00
CA SER A 27 10.24 -6.83 1.67
C SER A 27 9.67 -7.76 0.61
N ASP A 28 9.99 -9.05 0.70
CA ASP A 28 9.51 -10.06 -0.24
C ASP A 28 8.00 -10.28 -0.08
N LEU A 29 7.51 -10.30 1.18
CA LEU A 29 6.08 -10.38 1.47
C LEU A 29 5.34 -9.18 0.90
N TYR A 30 5.79 -7.96 1.19
CA TYR A 30 5.17 -6.73 0.71
C TYR A 30 5.13 -6.68 -0.82
N ASN A 31 6.25 -7.00 -1.49
CA ASN A 31 6.30 -7.03 -2.95
C ASN A 31 5.37 -8.12 -3.52
N GLY A 32 5.32 -9.30 -2.90
CA GLY A 32 4.41 -10.36 -3.30
C GLY A 32 2.93 -9.99 -3.16
N GLU A 33 2.57 -9.23 -2.12
CA GLU A 33 1.22 -8.66 -1.93
C GLU A 33 0.88 -7.65 -3.01
N LEU A 34 1.81 -6.75 -3.36
CA LEU A 34 1.61 -5.78 -4.45
C LEU A 34 1.40 -6.48 -5.79
N ASP A 35 2.20 -7.51 -6.08
CA ASP A 35 2.06 -8.31 -7.30
C ASP A 35 0.73 -9.05 -7.34
N PHE A 36 0.28 -9.58 -6.20
CA PHE A 36 -1.04 -10.21 -6.09
C PHE A 36 -2.15 -9.21 -6.39
N ILE A 37 -2.14 -8.03 -5.76
CA ILE A 37 -3.11 -6.96 -6.01
C ILE A 37 -3.13 -6.58 -7.49
N SER A 38 -1.95 -6.41 -8.11
CA SER A 38 -1.85 -6.07 -9.53
C SER A 38 -2.46 -7.14 -10.44
N ARG A 39 -2.23 -8.43 -10.15
CA ARG A 39 -2.84 -9.53 -10.92
C ARG A 39 -4.36 -9.57 -10.76
N GLN A 40 -4.87 -9.38 -9.54
CA GLN A 40 -6.31 -9.37 -9.29
C GLN A 40 -7.02 -8.18 -9.95
N GLU A 41 -6.36 -7.00 -9.98
CA GLU A 41 -6.83 -5.80 -10.69
C GLU A 41 -6.90 -6.06 -12.20
N GLN A 42 -5.84 -6.64 -12.79
CA GLN A 42 -5.82 -7.00 -14.22
C GLN A 42 -6.85 -8.07 -14.58
N ALA A 43 -7.11 -9.02 -13.68
CA ALA A 43 -8.14 -10.03 -13.85
C ALA A 43 -9.58 -9.47 -13.71
N GLY A 44 -9.75 -8.21 -13.31
CA GLY A 44 -11.05 -7.58 -13.09
C GLY A 44 -11.80 -8.09 -11.86
N THR A 45 -11.13 -8.86 -11.00
CA THR A 45 -11.69 -9.42 -9.75
C THR A 45 -11.58 -8.46 -8.56
N MET A 46 -10.81 -7.38 -8.72
CA MET A 46 -10.61 -6.33 -7.73
C MET A 46 -10.51 -4.99 -8.47
N VAL A 47 -10.95 -3.91 -7.82
CA VAL A 47 -10.69 -2.54 -8.26
C VAL A 47 -9.84 -1.85 -7.21
N VAL A 48 -8.68 -1.31 -7.59
CA VAL A 48 -7.74 -0.67 -6.67
C VAL A 48 -7.90 0.84 -6.74
N ILE A 49 -8.24 1.44 -5.59
CA ILE A 49 -8.22 2.90 -5.41
C ILE A 49 -6.94 3.25 -4.65
N ARG A 50 -6.13 4.13 -5.24
CA ARG A 50 -4.87 4.61 -4.68
C ARG A 50 -4.63 6.05 -5.12
N PRO A 51 -3.84 6.83 -4.35
CA PRO A 51 -3.52 8.20 -4.72
C PRO A 51 -2.92 8.27 -6.12
N SER A 52 -3.47 9.13 -6.99
CA SER A 52 -2.88 9.39 -8.31
C SER A 52 -1.56 10.16 -8.25
N GLN A 53 -1.30 10.82 -7.12
CA GLN A 53 -0.08 11.58 -6.85
C GLN A 53 0.45 11.28 -5.45
N PRO A 54 1.76 11.46 -5.20
CA PRO A 54 2.32 11.34 -3.86
C PRO A 54 1.60 12.23 -2.84
N ILE A 55 1.28 11.67 -1.68
CA ILE A 55 0.71 12.42 -0.56
C ILE A 55 1.86 13.13 0.16
N ASP A 56 2.00 14.44 -0.09
CA ASP A 56 3.02 15.29 0.55
C ASP A 56 2.44 16.07 1.73
N ILE A 57 2.04 15.35 2.78
CA ILE A 57 1.55 15.93 4.03
C ILE A 57 2.11 15.18 5.24
N SER A 58 2.13 15.85 6.40
CA SER A 58 2.53 15.20 7.65
C SER A 58 1.45 14.22 8.13
N ARG A 59 1.85 13.20 8.92
CA ARG A 59 0.89 12.25 9.54
C ARG A 59 -0.13 12.94 10.45
N TYR A 60 0.23 14.10 11.01
CA TYR A 60 -0.59 14.88 11.93
C TYR A 60 -0.88 16.27 11.37
N GLU A 61 -1.35 16.31 10.12
CA GLU A 61 -1.67 17.55 9.43
C GLU A 61 -2.87 18.26 10.06
N LYS A 62 -2.77 19.58 10.25
CA LYS A 62 -3.82 20.43 10.84
C LYS A 62 -4.30 21.52 9.90
N ASN A 63 -3.56 21.81 8.85
CA ASN A 63 -3.97 22.80 7.87
C ASN A 63 -5.19 22.30 7.08
N GLN A 64 -6.32 22.97 7.27
CA GLN A 64 -7.59 22.58 6.68
C GLN A 64 -7.58 22.58 5.14
N GLU A 65 -6.90 23.54 4.52
CA GLU A 65 -6.82 23.62 3.05
C GLU A 65 -6.06 22.42 2.47
N THR A 66 -5.01 21.99 3.14
CA THR A 66 -4.21 20.83 2.77
C THR A 66 -5.01 19.54 2.92
N LEU A 67 -5.74 19.38 4.02
CA LEU A 67 -6.66 18.26 4.21
C LEU A 67 -7.77 18.23 3.16
N MET A 68 -8.34 19.40 2.82
CA MET A 68 -9.38 19.52 1.81
C MET A 68 -8.86 19.13 0.42
N ARG A 69 -7.65 19.55 0.07
CA ARG A 69 -6.99 19.16 -1.18
C ARG A 69 -6.76 17.64 -1.26
N LEU A 70 -6.30 17.01 -0.18
CA LEU A 70 -6.14 15.56 -0.12
C LEU A 70 -7.49 14.82 -0.25
N TYR A 71 -8.53 15.34 0.41
CA TYR A 71 -9.89 14.81 0.27
C TYR A 71 -10.40 14.89 -1.18
N GLN A 72 -10.21 16.04 -1.83
CA GLN A 72 -10.59 16.23 -3.23
C GLN A 72 -9.83 15.29 -4.17
N MET A 73 -8.53 15.08 -3.94
CA MET A 73 -7.73 14.09 -4.68
C MET A 73 -8.33 12.69 -4.55
N GLY A 74 -8.62 12.23 -3.33
CA GLY A 74 -9.23 10.91 -3.13
C GLY A 74 -10.62 10.77 -3.77
N ARG A 75 -11.41 11.85 -3.80
CA ARG A 75 -12.70 11.90 -4.52
C ARG A 75 -12.50 11.75 -6.02
N GLN A 76 -11.53 12.44 -6.60
CA GLN A 76 -11.21 12.36 -8.02
C GLN A 76 -10.69 10.97 -8.40
N ASP A 77 -9.77 10.41 -7.62
CA ASP A 77 -9.22 9.06 -7.84
C ASP A 77 -10.31 8.00 -7.80
N THR A 78 -11.25 8.11 -6.85
CA THR A 78 -12.41 7.22 -6.77
C THR A 78 -13.36 7.41 -7.96
N GLN A 79 -13.60 8.66 -8.37
CA GLN A 79 -14.48 8.97 -9.49
C GLN A 79 -13.93 8.44 -10.82
N ALA A 80 -12.61 8.47 -11.01
CA ALA A 80 -11.96 7.88 -12.17
C ALA A 80 -12.17 6.35 -12.25
N LYS A 81 -12.36 5.69 -11.10
CA LYS A 81 -12.60 4.24 -10.99
C LYS A 81 -14.08 3.85 -10.92
N LEU A 82 -15.02 4.80 -10.97
CA LEU A 82 -16.45 4.55 -10.74
C LEU A 82 -17.04 3.51 -11.71
N THR A 83 -16.65 3.55 -12.98
CA THR A 83 -17.11 2.60 -14.00
C THR A 83 -16.65 1.18 -13.69
N GLU A 84 -15.40 1.01 -13.28
CA GLU A 84 -14.83 -0.29 -12.88
C GLU A 84 -15.56 -0.82 -11.63
N ILE A 85 -15.80 0.03 -10.64
CA ILE A 85 -16.54 -0.32 -9.41
C ILE A 85 -17.96 -0.77 -9.74
N GLN A 86 -18.68 -0.03 -10.59
CA GLN A 86 -20.03 -0.39 -11.01
C GLN A 86 -20.06 -1.72 -11.77
N LYS A 87 -19.05 -2.00 -12.59
CA LYS A 87 -18.93 -3.29 -13.28
C LYS A 87 -18.72 -4.42 -12.28
N LEU A 88 -17.82 -4.24 -11.31
CA LEU A 88 -17.56 -5.23 -10.27
C LEU A 88 -18.84 -5.56 -9.49
N LEU A 89 -19.61 -4.55 -9.05
CA LEU A 89 -20.84 -4.73 -8.28
C LEU A 89 -22.01 -5.35 -9.06
N LYS A 90 -21.98 -5.31 -10.39
CA LYS A 90 -23.00 -5.93 -11.26
C LYS A 90 -22.61 -7.34 -11.69
N SER A 91 -21.42 -7.80 -11.35
CA SER A 91 -20.89 -9.10 -11.77
C SER A 91 -21.31 -10.24 -10.84
N ASP A 92 -22.38 -10.04 -10.07
CA ASP A 92 -23.04 -11.02 -9.17
C ASP A 92 -24.31 -11.61 -9.83
#